data_AF-A0A256Z2G8-F1
#
_entry.id   AF-A0A256Z2G8-F1
#
_cell.length_a   1.000
_cell.length_b   1.000
_cell.length_c   1.000
_cell.angle_alpha   90.00
_cell.angle_beta   90.00
_cell.angle_gamma   90.00
#
_symmetry.space_group_name_H-M   'P 1'
#
loop_
_entity.id
_entity.type
_entity.pdbx_description
1 polymer ?
#
loop_
_entity_poly.entity_id
_entity_poly.type
_entity_poly.pdbx_seq_one_letter_code
_entity_poly.pdbx_strand_id
1 'polypeptide(L)'
;MFGYVAEVSGEVVGVILFKDPALISLFFVSGLYRGRGVGTALLGEGILSLKRRDPRLPRIRVNSVPSAVGTYERLGFRTAGKERVVEGIRFIPMEMDEKGMFRYLRAPVRSSLPPP
;
A
#
# COMPACT_ATOMS: atom_id res chain seq x y z
N MET A 1 -11.01 -10.59 -3.45
CA MET A 1 -10.47 -9.83 -2.28
C MET A 1 -9.45 -10.68 -1.50
N PHE A 2 -8.33 -10.08 -1.08
CA PHE A 2 -7.31 -10.73 -0.22
C PHE A 2 -6.51 -9.67 0.55
N GLY A 3 -5.65 -10.07 1.49
CA GLY A 3 -4.77 -9.13 2.18
C GLY A 3 -3.69 -9.80 2.99
N TYR A 4 -2.90 -8.97 3.67
CA TYR A 4 -1.81 -9.35 4.56
C TYR A 4 -1.95 -8.63 5.89
N VAL A 5 -1.51 -9.30 6.96
CA VAL A 5 -1.33 -8.71 8.27
C VAL A 5 0.15 -8.77 8.65
N ALA A 6 0.60 -7.78 9.41
CA ALA A 6 1.88 -7.81 10.10
C ALA A 6 1.60 -8.05 11.57
N GLU A 7 2.30 -9.01 12.15
CA GLU A 7 2.12 -9.43 13.54
C GLU A 7 3.45 -9.30 14.29
N VAL A 8 3.40 -8.85 15.53
CA VAL A 8 4.54 -8.82 16.46
C VAL A 8 4.07 -9.38 17.79
N SER A 9 4.70 -10.45 18.26
CA SER A 9 4.38 -11.10 19.54
C SER A 9 2.89 -11.47 19.69
N GLY A 10 2.23 -11.96 18.64
CA GLY A 10 0.81 -12.32 18.67
C GLY A 10 -0.16 -11.17 18.35
N GLU A 11 0.33 -9.93 18.26
CA GLU A 11 -0.50 -8.74 18.07
C GLU A 11 -0.45 -8.23 16.62
N VAL A 12 -1.61 -7.92 16.03
CA VAL A 12 -1.69 -7.35 14.69
C VAL A 12 -1.28 -5.87 14.71
N VAL A 13 -0.11 -5.57 14.14
CA VAL A 13 0.48 -4.22 14.11
C VAL A 13 0.27 -3.50 12.78
N GLY A 14 -0.21 -4.21 11.75
CA GLY A 14 -0.53 -3.60 10.46
C GLY A 14 -1.36 -4.52 9.58
N VAL A 15 -2.06 -3.93 8.61
CA VAL A 15 -2.93 -4.64 7.68
C VAL A 15 -2.95 -3.94 6.32
N ILE A 16 -3.01 -4.73 5.25
CA ILE A 16 -3.33 -4.25 3.90
C ILE A 16 -4.37 -5.19 3.26
N LEU A 17 -5.41 -4.62 2.65
CA LEU A 17 -6.45 -5.37 1.94
C LEU A 17 -6.61 -4.84 0.51
N PHE A 18 -6.74 -5.77 -0.42
CA PHE A 18 -6.94 -5.53 -1.84
C PHE A 18 -8.30 -6.05 -2.30
N LYS A 19 -9.05 -5.19 -2.96
CA LYS A 19 -10.25 -5.51 -3.75
C LYS A 19 -9.88 -5.64 -5.23
N ASP A 20 -10.65 -6.46 -5.93
CA ASP A 20 -10.40 -6.73 -7.35
C ASP A 20 -10.64 -5.47 -8.21
N PRO A 21 -9.87 -5.27 -9.29
CA PRO A 21 -8.71 -6.08 -9.69
C PRO A 21 -7.41 -5.76 -8.93
N ALA A 22 -7.27 -4.56 -8.34
CA ALA A 22 -6.06 -4.15 -7.60
C ALA A 22 -6.27 -2.81 -6.87
N LEU A 23 -7.35 -2.69 -6.09
CA LEU A 23 -7.64 -1.51 -5.27
C LEU A 23 -7.29 -1.78 -3.81
N ILE A 24 -6.37 -1.01 -3.25
CA ILE A 24 -6.12 -1.00 -1.80
C ILE A 24 -7.36 -0.42 -1.12
N SER A 25 -8.08 -1.26 -0.37
CA SER A 25 -9.32 -0.88 0.34
C SER A 25 -9.11 -0.62 1.82
N LEU A 26 -8.02 -1.14 2.40
CA LEU A 26 -7.57 -0.84 3.75
C LEU A 26 -6.05 -0.90 3.77
N PHE A 27 -5.40 0.09 4.36
CA PHE A 27 -3.97 0.05 4.59
C PHE A 27 -3.64 0.85 5.85
N PHE A 28 -3.25 0.14 6.90
CA PHE A 28 -3.05 0.72 8.21
C PHE A 28 -1.85 0.09 8.92
N VAL A 29 -1.13 0.91 9.66
CA VAL A 29 -0.06 0.50 10.57
C VAL A 29 -0.30 1.18 11.90
N SER A 30 -0.25 0.40 12.97
CA SER A 30 -0.33 0.86 14.36
C SER A 30 0.70 1.96 14.62
N GLY A 31 0.30 3.01 15.34
CA GLY A 31 1.12 4.21 15.56
C GLY A 31 2.51 3.90 16.11
N LEU A 32 2.60 2.95 17.04
CA LEU A 32 3.85 2.51 17.67
C LEU A 32 4.85 1.86 16.68
N TYR A 33 4.35 1.37 15.55
CA TYR A 33 5.11 0.64 14.53
C TYR A 33 5.26 1.43 13.22
N ARG A 34 4.79 2.68 13.17
CA ARG A 34 5.02 3.57 12.03
C ARG A 34 6.50 3.97 11.94
N GLY A 35 6.97 4.20 10.72
CA GLY A 35 8.38 4.56 10.47
C GLY A 35 9.37 3.39 10.58
N ARG A 36 8.90 2.18 10.91
CA ARG A 36 9.72 0.95 11.06
C ARG A 36 9.61 -0.01 9.87
N GLY A 37 9.26 0.50 8.69
CA GLY A 37 9.15 -0.33 7.47
C GLY A 37 7.95 -1.29 7.39
N VAL A 38 7.10 -1.41 8.42
CA VAL A 38 5.93 -2.32 8.42
C VAL A 38 5.01 -2.11 7.21
N GLY A 39 4.62 -0.86 6.95
CA GLY A 39 3.79 -0.54 5.79
C GLY A 39 4.49 -0.88 4.47
N THR A 40 5.80 -0.63 4.40
CA THR A 40 6.60 -0.93 3.20
C THR A 40 6.61 -2.44 2.91
N ALA A 41 6.79 -3.26 3.95
CA ALA A 41 6.75 -4.72 3.83
C ALA A 41 5.38 -5.23 3.38
N LEU A 42 4.29 -4.76 4.02
CA LEU A 42 2.92 -5.14 3.66
C LEU A 42 2.59 -4.82 2.20
N LEU A 43 2.94 -3.62 1.72
CA LEU A 43 2.73 -3.24 0.34
C LEU A 43 3.56 -4.10 -0.62
N GLY A 44 4.81 -4.45 -0.25
CA GLY A 44 5.66 -5.35 -1.03
C GLY A 44 5.03 -6.73 -1.24
N GLU A 45 4.57 -7.37 -0.15
CA GLU A 45 3.89 -8.67 -0.24
C GLU A 45 2.60 -8.60 -1.05
N GLY A 46 1.85 -7.50 -0.92
CA GLY A 46 0.69 -7.21 -1.75
C GLY A 46 1.02 -7.16 -3.24
N ILE A 47 2.03 -6.36 -3.62
CA ILE A 47 2.48 -6.22 -5.01
C ILE A 47 2.94 -7.57 -5.59
N LEU A 48 3.76 -8.32 -4.84
CA LEU A 48 4.25 -9.64 -5.27
C LEU A 48 3.08 -10.59 -5.54
N SER A 49 2.08 -10.58 -4.67
CA SER A 49 0.90 -11.43 -4.79
C SER A 49 0.02 -11.06 -5.98
N LEU A 50 -0.18 -9.76 -6.20
CA LEU A 50 -0.88 -9.26 -7.37
C LEU A 50 -0.16 -9.67 -8.65
N LYS A 51 1.16 -9.49 -8.72
CA LYS A 51 1.96 -9.87 -9.89
C LYS A 51 2.05 -11.37 -10.13
N ARG A 52 1.98 -12.20 -9.08
CA ARG A 52 1.83 -13.67 -9.24
C ARG A 52 0.49 -14.06 -9.86
N ARG A 53 -0.59 -13.36 -9.51
CA ARG A 53 -1.95 -13.62 -10.04
C ARG A 53 -2.13 -13.08 -11.45
N ASP A 54 -1.61 -11.88 -11.70
CA ASP A 54 -1.62 -11.23 -13.01
C ASP A 54 -0.26 -10.56 -13.26
N PRO A 55 0.65 -11.24 -13.98
CA PRO A 55 1.95 -10.68 -14.34
C PRO A 55 1.84 -9.37 -15.14
N ARG A 56 0.76 -9.19 -15.90
CA ARG A 56 0.50 -8.01 -16.75
C ARG A 56 -0.34 -6.95 -16.05
N LEU A 57 -0.52 -7.04 -14.72
CA LEU A 57 -1.28 -6.05 -13.98
C LEU A 57 -0.72 -4.65 -14.25
N PRO A 58 -1.53 -3.72 -14.82
CA PRO A 58 -1.02 -2.44 -15.30
C PRO A 58 -0.83 -1.43 -14.17
N ARG A 59 -1.61 -1.54 -13.09
CA ARG A 59 -1.61 -0.58 -11.98
C ARG A 59 -2.25 -1.13 -10.71
N ILE A 60 -1.83 -0.57 -9.58
CA ILE A 60 -2.51 -0.64 -8.28
C ILE A 60 -3.14 0.71 -7.99
N ARG A 61 -4.33 0.73 -7.40
CA ARG A 61 -5.07 1.96 -7.07
C ARG A 61 -5.31 2.08 -5.57
N VAL A 62 -5.50 3.30 -5.10
CA VAL A 62 -5.95 3.62 -3.75
C VAL A 62 -6.75 4.94 -3.77
N ASN A 63 -7.73 5.06 -2.87
CA ASN A 63 -8.39 6.33 -2.59
C ASN A 63 -7.76 6.91 -1.33
N SER A 64 -6.90 7.90 -1.49
CA SER A 64 -6.14 8.50 -0.38
C SER A 64 -6.91 9.64 0.26
N VAL A 65 -6.94 9.73 1.59
CA VAL A 65 -7.36 10.99 2.25
C VAL A 65 -6.33 12.09 1.95
N PRO A 66 -6.71 13.38 1.88
CA PRO A 66 -5.78 14.45 1.50
C PRO A 66 -4.48 14.48 2.29
N SER A 67 -4.55 14.24 3.60
CA SER A 67 -3.37 14.21 4.50
C SER A 67 -2.42 13.03 4.25
N ALA A 68 -2.84 11.98 3.54
CA ALA A 68 -2.04 10.78 3.28
C ALA A 68 -1.39 10.78 1.89
N VAL A 69 -1.69 11.74 1.02
CA VAL A 69 -1.13 11.81 -0.36
C VAL A 69 0.40 11.74 -0.35
N GLY A 70 1.06 12.59 0.44
CA GLY A 70 2.53 12.60 0.51
C GLY A 70 3.13 11.27 1.00
N THR A 71 2.39 10.48 1.77
CA THR A 71 2.82 9.13 2.16
C THR A 71 2.78 8.17 0.97
N TYR A 72 1.70 8.18 0.20
CA TYR A 72 1.57 7.36 -1.00
C TYR A 72 2.55 7.77 -2.12
N GLU A 73 2.83 9.06 -2.26
CA GLU A 73 3.86 9.57 -3.20
C GLU A 73 5.25 9.01 -2.89
N ARG A 74 5.65 8.98 -1.60
CA ARG A 74 6.92 8.36 -1.18
C ARG A 74 6.96 6.85 -1.44
N LEU A 75 5.81 6.19 -1.45
CA LEU A 75 5.69 4.78 -1.81
C LEU A 75 5.68 4.56 -3.33
N GLY A 76 5.68 5.62 -4.15
CA GLY A 76 5.73 5.53 -5.61
C GLY A 76 4.37 5.60 -6.30
N PHE A 77 3.30 5.93 -5.58
CA PHE A 77 2.01 6.29 -6.19
C PHE A 77 2.06 7.72 -6.73
N ARG A 78 1.15 8.02 -7.65
CA ARG A 78 0.87 9.37 -8.16
C ARG A 78 -0.63 9.63 -8.17
N THR A 79 -1.03 10.89 -8.14
CA THR A 79 -2.44 11.26 -8.29
C THR A 79 -2.96 10.81 -9.67
N ALA A 80 -4.11 10.14 -9.68
CA ALA A 80 -4.78 9.64 -10.88
C ALA A 80 -5.98 10.50 -11.30
N GLY A 81 -6.31 11.53 -10.52
CA GLY A 81 -7.43 12.42 -10.79
C GLY A 81 -7.54 13.52 -9.74
N LYS A 82 -8.59 14.35 -9.88
CA LYS A 82 -8.93 15.40 -8.92
C LYS A 82 -9.47 14.82 -7.62
N GLU A 83 -9.40 15.59 -6.55
CA GLU A 83 -10.10 15.32 -5.29
C GLU A 83 -11.60 15.12 -5.55
N ARG A 84 -12.20 14.14 -4.87
CA ARG A 84 -13.62 13.78 -4.99
C ARG A 84 -14.24 13.70 -3.61
N VAL A 85 -15.52 13.99 -3.55
CA VAL A 85 -16.39 13.70 -2.41
C VAL A 85 -17.49 12.77 -2.90
N VAL A 86 -17.57 11.57 -2.33
CA VAL A 86 -18.62 10.58 -2.64
C VAL A 86 -19.22 10.15 -1.32
N GLU A 87 -20.54 10.31 -1.17
CA GLU A 87 -21.27 9.94 0.07
C GLU A 87 -20.63 10.56 1.34
N GLY A 88 -20.19 11.81 1.25
CA GLY A 88 -19.53 12.53 2.35
C GLY A 88 -18.06 12.16 2.58
N ILE A 89 -17.51 11.17 1.88
CA ILE A 89 -16.11 10.75 2.00
C ILE A 89 -15.26 11.51 0.99
N ARG A 90 -14.28 12.26 1.50
CA ARG A 90 -13.33 13.06 0.71
C ARG A 90 -12.04 12.29 0.47
N PHE A 91 -11.69 12.09 -0.79
CA PHE A 91 -10.48 11.36 -1.19
C PHE A 91 -9.89 11.83 -2.52
N ILE A 92 -8.61 11.52 -2.73
CA ILE A 92 -7.84 11.76 -3.94
C ILE A 92 -7.50 10.37 -4.54
N PRO A 93 -7.98 10.03 -5.74
CA PRO A 93 -7.60 8.80 -6.42
C PRO A 93 -6.11 8.81 -6.73
N MET A 94 -5.41 7.74 -6.36
CA MET A 94 -3.98 7.57 -6.66
C MET A 94 -3.72 6.20 -7.26
N GLU A 95 -2.65 6.10 -8.06
CA GLU A 95 -2.23 4.85 -8.69
C GLU A 95 -0.71 4.69 -8.70
N MET A 96 -0.27 3.43 -8.68
CA MET A 96 1.11 3.02 -8.97
C MET A 96 1.06 2.16 -10.22
N ASP A 97 1.72 2.60 -11.29
CA ASP A 97 1.82 1.84 -12.53
C ASP A 97 2.81 0.67 -12.43
N GLU A 98 2.87 -0.14 -13.47
CA GLU A 98 3.77 -1.27 -13.56
C GLU A 98 5.24 -0.91 -13.31
N LYS A 99 5.74 0.18 -13.90
CA LYS A 99 7.12 0.64 -13.69
C LYS A 99 7.34 1.06 -12.23
N GLY A 100 6.33 1.68 -11.60
CA GLY A 100 6.30 1.99 -10.18
C GLY A 100 6.45 0.74 -9.31
N MET A 101 5.66 -0.30 -9.59
CA MET A 101 5.75 -1.58 -8.88
C MET A 101 7.14 -2.22 -9.01
N PHE A 102 7.72 -2.25 -10.21
CA PHE A 102 9.07 -2.78 -10.41
C PHE A 102 10.15 -1.99 -9.66
N ARG A 103 10.06 -0.65 -9.66
CA ARG A 103 10.98 0.19 -8.88
C ARG A 103 10.83 -0.05 -7.38
N TYR A 104 9.59 -0.17 -6.91
CA TYR A 104 9.29 -0.43 -5.51
C TYR A 104 9.92 -1.73 -5.01
N LEU A 105 9.73 -2.83 -5.76
CA LEU A 105 10.27 -4.14 -5.39
C LEU A 105 11.81 -4.24 -5.48
N ARG A 106 12.45 -3.36 -6.26
CA ARG A 106 13.91 -3.32 -6.42
C ARG A 106 14.62 -2.34 -5.49
N ALA A 107 13.87 -1.46 -4.81
CA ALA A 107 14.46 -0.55 -3.86
C ALA A 107 15.08 -1.36 -2.70
N PRO A 108 16.29 -0.99 -2.22
CA PRO A 108 16.87 -1.66 -1.07
C PRO A 108 15.91 -1.57 0.11
N VAL A 109 15.60 -2.71 0.72
CA VAL A 109 14.79 -2.78 1.94
C VAL A 109 15.50 -1.91 2.97
N ARG A 110 14.87 -0.80 3.39
CA ARG A 110 15.33 -0.05 4.56
C ARG A 110 15.09 -0.94 5.78
N SER A 111 16.08 -1.76 6.12
CA SER A 111 16.05 -2.70 7.24
C SER A 111 15.65 -1.99 8.52
N SER A 112 14.40 -2.22 8.95
CA SER A 112 13.92 -1.87 10.29
C SER A 112 12.79 -2.79 10.72
N LEU A 113 12.74 -4.02 10.20
CA LEU A 113 11.99 -5.06 10.89
C LEU A 113 12.67 -5.28 12.25
N PRO A 114 11.94 -5.20 13.38
CA PRO A 114 12.45 -5.72 14.63
C PRO A 114 12.75 -7.22 14.44
N PRO A 115 13.82 -7.75 15.05
CA PRO A 115 14.07 -9.19 15.03
C PRO A 115 12.88 -9.93 15.68
N PRO A 116 12.70 -11.22 15.32
CA PRO A 116 11.65 -12.06 15.91
C PRO A 116 11.72 -12.12 17.43
#